data_AF-D4AUV5-F1
#
_entry.id   AF-D4AUV5-F1
#
_cell.length_a   1.000
_cell.length_b   1.000
_cell.length_c   1.000
_cell.angle_alpha   90.00
_cell.angle_beta   90.00
_cell.angle_gamma   90.00
#
_symmetry.space_group_name_H-M   'P 1'
#
loop_
_entity.id
_entity.type
_entity.pdbx_description
1 polymer ?
#
loop_
_entity_poly.entity_id
_entity_poly.type
_entity_poly.pdbx_seq_one_letter_code
_entity_poly.pdbx_strand_id
1 'polypeptide(L)'
;MQTSIFNLSRLWRRNKKSNRQTQDEYFPPGTNIRLEIMSSSHTTLDAAAADRKARLAKLASLKRQRSETESEPTDQKDSAGTSTSKYLSGRNYDWETKGAKLGFENDPSQGAATLEDKAAEIAAATAQAAQENEDAEKPIDLFNLQPKKPNWDLKRDLEQKMKILDVRTDNAIAKLVRQRIQNSQAAATAAGTRGGDGDGETAGIDGEMLVQGIHTREREEAEQEKGEDWS
;
A
#
# COMPACT_ATOMS: atom_id res chain seq x y z
N MET A 1 -52.42 11.68 33.30
CA MET A 1 -50.99 11.41 33.53
C MET A 1 -50.40 10.93 32.22
N GLN A 2 -49.74 11.84 31.48
CA GLN A 2 -48.96 11.53 30.29
C GLN A 2 -47.50 11.44 30.71
N THR A 3 -46.79 10.38 30.32
CA THR A 3 -45.33 10.34 30.37
C THR A 3 -44.80 9.97 29.00
N SER A 4 -44.04 10.91 28.46
CA SER A 4 -43.39 10.91 27.15
C SER A 4 -42.41 9.75 26.97
N ILE A 5 -42.45 9.13 25.79
CA ILE A 5 -41.36 8.31 25.26
C ILE A 5 -40.77 9.07 24.07
N PHE A 6 -39.50 9.43 24.23
CA PHE A 6 -38.43 9.64 23.24
C PHE A 6 -38.80 10.13 21.84
N ASN A 7 -38.42 11.38 21.55
CA ASN A 7 -38.42 11.97 20.22
C ASN A 7 -37.00 12.44 19.88
N LEU A 8 -36.23 11.63 19.14
CA LEU A 8 -34.97 12.02 18.52
C LEU A 8 -34.80 11.25 17.20
N SER A 9 -35.26 11.87 16.09
CA SER A 9 -34.57 11.88 14.79
C SER A 9 -35.53 12.37 13.70
N ARG A 10 -35.51 13.68 13.43
CA ARG A 10 -35.92 14.22 12.13
C ARG A 10 -35.10 15.45 11.82
N LEU A 11 -33.99 15.25 11.14
CA LEU A 11 -33.37 16.30 10.37
C LEU A 11 -32.87 15.70 9.05
N TRP A 12 -33.67 15.91 8.00
CA TRP A 12 -33.29 16.31 6.64
C TRP A 12 -34.35 15.79 5.65
N ARG A 13 -35.27 16.68 5.24
CA ARG A 13 -36.06 16.46 4.02
C ARG A 13 -36.24 17.81 3.33
N ARG A 14 -35.18 18.26 2.65
CA ARG A 14 -35.24 19.44 1.80
C ARG A 14 -35.55 19.01 0.37
N ASN A 15 -36.83 19.16 0.08
CA ASN A 15 -37.51 19.33 -1.19
C ASN A 15 -36.63 19.77 -2.38
N LYS A 16 -36.62 18.97 -3.45
CA LYS A 16 -36.33 19.47 -4.81
C LYS A 16 -37.32 18.82 -5.78
N LYS A 17 -38.33 19.61 -6.15
CA LYS A 17 -39.21 19.34 -7.28
C LYS A 17 -38.35 19.25 -8.54
N SER A 18 -38.41 18.14 -9.26
CA SER A 18 -38.24 18.15 -10.72
C SER A 18 -39.31 17.25 -11.33
N ASN A 19 -40.21 17.94 -12.01
CA ASN A 19 -41.24 17.43 -12.88
C ASN A 19 -40.58 16.60 -13.99
N ARG A 20 -40.74 15.27 -14.00
CA ARG A 20 -40.38 14.44 -15.15
C ARG A 20 -41.53 14.51 -16.14
N GLN A 21 -41.48 15.51 -16.99
CA GLN A 21 -42.26 15.55 -18.22
C GLN A 21 -41.59 14.57 -19.19
N THR A 22 -42.26 13.47 -19.47
CA THR A 22 -41.97 12.57 -20.58
C THR A 22 -42.14 13.35 -21.88
N GLN A 23 -41.02 13.61 -22.56
CA GLN A 23 -40.99 14.01 -23.96
C GLN A 23 -40.32 12.85 -24.69
N ASP A 24 -41.14 11.95 -25.22
CA ASP A 24 -40.79 11.24 -26.44
C ASP A 24 -40.78 12.31 -27.54
N GLU A 25 -39.63 12.62 -28.13
CA GLU A 25 -39.55 13.10 -29.51
C GLU A 25 -38.09 13.16 -30.04
N TYR A 26 -37.85 12.31 -31.04
CA TYR A 26 -36.91 12.45 -32.16
C TYR A 26 -35.43 12.80 -31.89
N PHE A 27 -34.58 11.76 -31.90
CA PHE A 27 -33.14 11.89 -32.10
C PHE A 27 -32.85 12.07 -33.60
N PRO A 28 -32.30 13.21 -34.07
CA PRO A 28 -31.90 13.35 -35.47
C PRO A 28 -30.61 12.54 -35.73
N PRO A 29 -30.52 11.80 -36.84
CA PRO A 29 -29.28 11.11 -37.19
C PRO A 29 -28.28 12.10 -37.79
N GLY A 30 -27.19 12.35 -37.05
CA GLY A 30 -25.95 12.87 -37.61
C GLY A 30 -25.52 14.26 -37.13
N THR A 31 -24.84 14.31 -35.98
CA THR A 31 -23.86 15.37 -35.69
C THR A 31 -22.67 14.82 -34.89
N ASN A 32 -21.49 15.21 -35.36
CA ASN A 32 -20.13 14.78 -35.03
C ASN A 32 -19.73 14.76 -33.53
N ILE A 33 -19.71 13.58 -32.91
CA ILE A 33 -19.06 13.34 -31.59
C ILE A 33 -17.52 13.57 -31.69
N ARG A 34 -16.94 13.50 -32.89
CA ARG A 34 -15.49 13.61 -33.12
C ARG A 34 -14.93 15.03 -33.03
N LEU A 35 -15.76 16.07 -33.14
CA LEU A 35 -15.32 17.48 -33.10
C LEU A 35 -15.22 18.05 -31.68
N GLU A 36 -16.00 17.52 -30.73
CA GLU A 36 -16.05 17.99 -29.33
C GLU A 36 -14.82 17.55 -28.51
N ILE A 37 -14.28 16.36 -28.81
CA ILE A 37 -13.05 15.82 -28.20
C ILE A 37 -11.82 16.60 -28.69
N MET A 38 -11.82 17.05 -29.95
CA MET A 38 -10.71 17.84 -30.51
C MET A 38 -10.70 19.26 -29.94
N SER A 39 -11.85 19.91 -29.81
CA SER A 39 -11.93 21.26 -29.23
C SER A 39 -11.62 21.32 -27.72
N SER A 40 -12.00 20.30 -26.95
CA SER A 40 -11.71 20.24 -25.50
C SER A 40 -10.24 19.94 -25.20
N SER A 41 -9.54 19.26 -26.10
CA SER A 41 -8.09 19.04 -26.01
C SER A 41 -7.30 20.34 -26.22
N HIS A 42 -7.75 21.22 -27.12
CA HIS A 42 -7.10 22.51 -27.34
C HIS A 42 -7.25 23.45 -26.14
N THR A 43 -8.43 23.50 -25.50
CA THR A 43 -8.63 24.37 -24.32
C THR A 43 -7.80 23.92 -23.11
N THR A 44 -7.59 22.62 -22.93
CA THR A 44 -6.72 22.09 -21.86
C THR A 44 -5.24 22.31 -22.15
N LEU A 45 -4.79 22.17 -23.40
CA LEU A 45 -3.41 22.46 -23.80
C LEU A 45 -3.10 23.97 -23.73
N ASP A 46 -4.03 24.83 -24.13
CA ASP A 46 -3.88 26.29 -24.04
C ASP A 46 -3.81 26.77 -22.59
N ALA A 47 -4.62 26.17 -21.70
CA ALA A 47 -4.52 26.42 -20.26
C ALA A 47 -3.16 26.00 -19.68
N ALA A 48 -2.65 24.82 -20.05
CA ALA A 48 -1.34 24.35 -19.62
C ALA A 48 -0.19 25.23 -20.16
N ALA A 49 -0.31 25.74 -21.39
CA ALA A 49 0.64 26.66 -21.99
C ALA A 49 0.67 28.02 -21.25
N ALA A 50 -0.50 28.55 -20.88
CA ALA A 50 -0.60 29.76 -20.07
C ALA A 50 0.07 29.60 -18.69
N ASP A 51 -0.13 28.45 -18.03
CA ASP A 51 0.52 28.13 -16.75
C ASP A 51 2.04 28.04 -16.86
N ARG A 52 2.56 27.43 -17.94
CA ARG A 52 4.01 27.38 -18.21
C ARG A 52 4.58 28.77 -18.44
N LYS A 53 3.89 29.61 -19.22
CA LYS A 53 4.29 30.99 -19.47
C LYS A 53 4.32 31.82 -18.18
N ALA A 54 3.33 31.67 -17.32
CA ALA A 54 3.28 32.33 -16.01
C ALA A 54 4.41 31.87 -15.09
N ARG A 55 4.74 30.57 -15.08
CA ARG A 55 5.90 30.03 -14.34
C ARG A 55 7.22 30.62 -14.85
N LEU A 56 7.43 30.65 -16.16
CA LEU A 56 8.64 31.21 -16.76
C LEU A 56 8.78 32.71 -16.48
N ALA A 57 7.68 33.47 -16.52
CA ALA A 57 7.69 34.89 -16.17
C ALA A 57 8.10 35.12 -14.71
N LYS A 58 7.60 34.32 -13.76
CA LYS A 58 7.98 34.36 -12.34
C LYS A 58 9.47 34.04 -12.14
N LEU A 59 9.98 33.03 -12.85
CA LEU A 59 11.40 32.67 -12.79
C LEU A 59 12.29 33.76 -13.40
N ALA A 60 11.84 34.40 -14.48
CA ALA A 60 12.55 35.52 -15.10
C ALA A 60 12.60 36.75 -14.19
N SER A 61 11.51 37.09 -13.49
CA SER A 61 11.50 38.20 -12.52
C SER A 61 12.37 37.91 -11.30
N LEU A 62 12.39 36.66 -10.82
CA LEU A 62 13.28 36.23 -9.73
C LEU A 62 14.76 36.29 -10.15
N LYS A 63 15.07 35.90 -11.38
CA LYS A 63 16.43 36.00 -11.92
C LYS A 63 16.88 37.46 -12.06
N ARG A 64 15.99 38.36 -12.48
CA ARG A 64 16.28 39.80 -12.56
C ARG A 64 16.45 40.44 -11.19
N GLN A 65 15.60 40.11 -10.21
CA GLN A 65 15.77 40.58 -8.83
C GLN A 65 17.08 40.10 -8.22
N ARG A 66 17.47 38.83 -8.47
CA ARG A 66 18.73 38.29 -7.97
C ARG A 66 19.95 38.98 -8.59
N SER A 67 19.89 39.37 -9.87
CA SER A 67 20.96 40.14 -10.51
C SER A 67 21.04 41.60 -10.05
N GLU A 68 19.99 42.14 -9.44
CA GLU A 68 19.94 43.53 -8.99
C GLU A 68 20.36 43.69 -7.51
N THR A 69 20.44 42.59 -6.76
CA THR A 69 20.93 42.54 -5.37
C THR A 69 22.42 42.18 -5.22
N GLU A 70 23.14 41.92 -6.32
CA GLU A 70 24.58 41.62 -6.31
C GLU A 70 25.36 42.65 -7.16
N SER A 71 25.34 43.91 -6.71
CA SER A 71 26.24 44.95 -7.25
C SER A 71 26.64 45.96 -6.19
N GLU A 72 27.48 45.56 -5.23
CA GLU A 72 28.29 46.49 -4.41
C GLU A 72 29.56 45.74 -3.92
N PRO A 73 30.79 46.21 -4.22
CA PRO A 73 32.00 45.74 -3.55
C PRO A 73 32.32 46.66 -2.36
N THR A 74 32.22 46.16 -1.14
CA THR A 74 32.70 46.86 0.07
C THR A 74 34.15 46.47 0.37
N ASP A 75 35.07 47.40 0.17
CA ASP A 75 36.45 47.40 0.70
C ASP A 75 36.45 47.91 2.15
N GLN A 76 36.79 47.06 3.13
CA GLN A 76 37.31 47.51 4.44
C GLN A 76 38.36 46.52 4.99
N LYS A 77 39.40 47.13 5.54
CA LYS A 77 40.66 46.61 6.07
C LYS A 77 40.50 46.29 7.57
N ASP A 78 41.13 45.23 8.08
CA ASP A 78 41.93 45.26 9.34
C ASP A 78 42.47 43.88 9.78
N SER A 79 43.68 43.94 10.38
CA SER A 79 44.27 43.07 11.41
C SER A 79 45.61 42.41 11.04
N ALA A 80 46.66 42.91 11.68
CA ALA A 80 48.01 42.39 11.65
C ALA A 80 48.12 41.13 12.55
N GLY A 81 48.38 39.99 11.91
CA GLY A 81 48.76 38.72 12.53
C GLY A 81 49.94 38.12 11.78
N THR A 82 50.96 37.74 12.53
CA THR A 82 52.31 37.36 12.13
C THR A 82 52.35 36.10 11.24
N SER A 83 52.28 36.31 9.94
CA SER A 83 53.03 35.62 8.88
C SER A 83 52.38 36.10 7.60
N THR A 84 53.07 36.94 6.85
CA THR A 84 52.73 37.15 5.45
C THR A 84 53.08 35.85 4.73
N SER A 85 52.28 34.78 4.91
CA SER A 85 52.24 33.70 3.94
C SER A 85 51.81 34.39 2.65
N LYS A 86 52.82 34.60 1.82
CA LYS A 86 52.81 35.55 0.73
C LYS A 86 51.64 35.17 -0.17
N TYR A 87 50.61 36.00 -0.25
CA TYR A 87 49.55 35.89 -1.25
C TYR A 87 50.18 36.09 -2.64
N LEU A 88 50.92 35.08 -3.09
CA LEU A 88 51.33 34.92 -4.47
C LEU A 88 50.15 34.21 -5.13
N SER A 89 49.46 34.90 -6.04
CA SER A 89 48.43 34.27 -6.88
C SER A 89 49.12 33.27 -7.80
N GLY A 90 49.33 32.06 -7.28
CA GLY A 90 49.84 30.90 -8.00
C GLY A 90 48.81 30.47 -9.02
N ARG A 91 48.80 31.11 -10.19
CA ARG A 91 48.12 30.53 -11.34
C ARG A 91 48.83 29.21 -11.64
N ASN A 92 48.13 28.12 -11.34
CA ASN A 92 48.57 26.75 -11.54
C ASN A 92 49.86 26.32 -10.80
N TYR A 93 50.19 26.91 -9.65
CA TYR A 93 51.31 26.46 -8.81
C TYR A 93 50.79 26.08 -7.42
N ASP A 94 51.18 24.89 -6.95
CA ASP A 94 50.87 24.41 -5.61
C ASP A 94 52.10 24.50 -4.69
N TRP A 95 51.89 25.05 -3.51
CA TRP A 95 52.96 25.35 -2.54
C TRP A 95 53.37 24.12 -1.73
N GLU A 96 52.47 23.14 -1.56
CA GLU A 96 52.77 21.87 -0.88
C GLU A 96 53.65 20.99 -1.77
N THR A 97 53.22 20.78 -3.02
CA THR A 97 53.93 19.93 -3.99
C THR A 97 55.05 20.64 -4.75
N LYS A 98 55.20 21.97 -4.55
CA LYS A 98 56.20 22.83 -5.21
C LYS A 98 56.26 22.64 -6.73
N GLY A 99 55.10 22.42 -7.35
CA GLY A 99 54.98 22.01 -8.75
C GLY A 99 53.80 22.67 -9.46
N ALA A 100 53.69 22.40 -10.76
CA ALA A 100 52.54 22.84 -11.55
C ALA A 100 51.31 21.98 -11.21
N LYS A 101 50.19 22.63 -10.87
CA LYS A 101 48.91 21.95 -10.61
C LYS A 101 48.35 21.40 -11.93
N LEU A 102 48.51 20.11 -12.18
CA LEU A 102 48.05 19.49 -13.42
C LEU A 102 46.62 18.97 -13.23
N GLY A 103 45.64 19.87 -13.31
CA GLY A 103 44.22 19.51 -13.28
C GLY A 103 43.68 19.21 -11.87
N PHE A 104 42.88 18.16 -11.76
CA PHE A 104 42.22 17.72 -10.52
C PHE A 104 42.95 16.50 -9.96
N GLU A 105 43.38 16.55 -8.70
CA GLU A 105 44.03 15.41 -8.01
C GLU A 105 43.04 14.30 -7.65
N ASN A 106 41.77 14.67 -7.50
CA ASN A 106 40.66 13.74 -7.34
C ASN A 106 39.76 13.85 -8.57
N ASP A 107 39.40 12.72 -9.15
CA ASP A 107 38.47 12.67 -10.28
C ASP A 107 37.14 13.32 -9.87
N PRO A 108 36.70 14.41 -10.54
CA PRO A 108 35.46 15.11 -10.18
C PRO A 108 34.20 14.25 -10.40
N SER A 109 34.33 13.10 -11.07
CA SER A 109 33.28 12.10 -11.26
C SER A 109 33.21 11.04 -10.15
N GLN A 110 34.20 10.93 -9.27
CA GLN A 110 34.20 9.95 -8.18
C GLN A 110 33.14 10.34 -7.14
N GLY A 111 31.99 9.64 -7.19
CA GLY A 111 30.88 9.82 -6.26
C GLY A 111 29.69 10.61 -6.80
N ALA A 112 29.74 11.13 -8.03
CA ALA A 112 28.58 11.70 -8.69
C ALA A 112 27.87 10.62 -9.51
N ALA A 113 26.56 10.44 -9.31
CA ALA A 113 25.75 9.53 -10.12
C ALA A 113 25.87 9.90 -11.60
N THR A 114 26.50 9.00 -12.36
CA THR A 114 26.80 9.25 -13.78
C THR A 114 25.54 9.09 -14.62
N LEU A 115 25.59 9.55 -15.88
CA LEU A 115 24.44 9.39 -16.79
C LEU A 115 24.28 7.91 -17.17
N GLU A 116 25.38 7.19 -17.19
CA GLU A 116 25.52 5.76 -17.45
C GLU A 116 24.81 4.95 -16.36
N ASP A 117 24.99 5.30 -15.08
CA ASP A 117 24.30 4.65 -13.96
C ASP A 117 22.78 4.83 -14.08
N LYS A 118 22.32 6.07 -14.34
CA LYS A 118 20.89 6.37 -14.52
C LYS A 118 20.32 5.67 -15.75
N ALA A 119 21.08 5.58 -16.83
CA ALA A 119 20.66 4.86 -18.03
C ALA A 119 20.51 3.35 -17.74
N ALA A 120 21.41 2.77 -16.95
CA ALA A 120 21.31 1.38 -16.52
C ALA A 120 20.08 1.12 -15.63
N GLU A 121 19.79 2.03 -14.69
CA GLU A 121 18.58 1.96 -13.86
C GLU A 121 17.29 2.00 -14.70
N ILE A 122 17.21 2.93 -15.67
CA ILE A 122 16.06 3.06 -16.57
C ILE A 122 15.91 1.80 -17.44
N ALA A 123 17.02 1.25 -17.95
CA ALA A 123 17.00 0.02 -18.75
C ALA A 123 16.47 -1.17 -17.92
N ALA A 124 16.94 -1.31 -16.67
CA ALA A 124 16.47 -2.36 -15.77
C ALA A 124 14.98 -2.23 -15.44
N ALA A 125 14.52 -1.01 -15.11
CA ALA A 125 13.12 -0.74 -14.82
C ALA A 125 12.22 -1.01 -16.05
N THR A 126 12.69 -0.65 -17.25
CA THR A 126 11.94 -0.91 -18.50
C THR A 126 11.85 -2.40 -18.80
N ALA A 127 12.93 -3.16 -18.57
CA ALA A 127 12.92 -4.61 -18.75
C ALA A 127 11.95 -5.32 -17.79
N GLN A 128 11.92 -4.91 -16.51
CA GLN A 128 10.96 -5.43 -15.53
C GLN A 128 9.52 -5.11 -15.92
N ALA A 129 9.24 -3.85 -16.30
CA ALA A 129 7.92 -3.45 -16.74
C ALA A 129 7.48 -4.21 -18.01
N ALA A 130 8.39 -4.46 -18.95
CA ALA A 130 8.09 -5.27 -20.13
C ALA A 130 7.69 -6.70 -19.74
N GLN A 131 8.42 -7.32 -18.81
CA GLN A 131 8.14 -8.68 -18.33
C GLN A 131 6.77 -8.76 -17.61
N GLU A 132 6.45 -7.78 -16.76
CA GLU A 132 5.14 -7.72 -16.08
C GLU A 132 3.97 -7.53 -17.06
N ASN A 133 4.17 -6.69 -18.09
CA ASN A 133 3.17 -6.52 -19.15
C ASN A 133 3.02 -7.78 -19.98
N GLU A 134 4.11 -8.48 -20.32
CA GLU A 134 4.04 -9.77 -21.00
C GLU A 134 3.22 -10.78 -20.20
N ASP A 135 3.38 -10.84 -18.87
CA ASP A 135 2.59 -11.72 -18.00
C ASP A 135 1.10 -11.35 -17.94
N ALA A 136 0.78 -10.06 -17.94
CA ALA A 136 -0.60 -9.55 -17.94
C ALA A 136 -1.28 -9.65 -19.32
N GLU A 137 -0.51 -9.51 -20.40
CA GLU A 137 -0.95 -9.59 -21.79
C GLU A 137 -0.92 -11.02 -22.33
N LYS A 138 -0.48 -12.02 -21.54
CA LYS A 138 -0.66 -13.44 -21.89
C LYS A 138 -2.12 -13.64 -22.30
N PRO A 139 -2.38 -13.89 -23.59
CA PRO A 139 -3.75 -13.98 -24.08
C PRO A 139 -4.40 -15.12 -23.34
N ILE A 140 -5.44 -14.81 -22.56
CA ILE A 140 -6.20 -15.79 -21.80
C ILE A 140 -6.63 -16.87 -22.79
N ASP A 141 -6.10 -18.08 -22.63
CA ASP A 141 -6.37 -19.17 -23.58
C ASP A 141 -7.85 -19.58 -23.46
N LEU A 142 -8.66 -19.06 -24.37
CA LEU A 142 -10.10 -19.29 -24.48
C LEU A 142 -10.44 -20.76 -24.74
N PHE A 143 -9.48 -21.58 -25.19
CA PHE A 143 -9.68 -23.01 -25.41
C PHE A 143 -9.51 -23.84 -24.14
N ASN A 144 -8.66 -23.38 -23.21
CA ASN A 144 -8.58 -23.96 -21.87
C ASN A 144 -9.74 -23.53 -20.97
N LEU A 145 -10.37 -22.39 -21.28
CA LEU A 145 -11.59 -21.95 -20.64
C LEU A 145 -12.81 -22.68 -21.25
N GLN A 146 -12.96 -23.95 -20.90
CA GLN A 146 -14.09 -24.79 -21.31
C GLN A 146 -15.44 -24.06 -21.09
N PRO A 147 -16.46 -24.31 -21.95
CA PRO A 147 -17.81 -23.83 -21.68
C PRO A 147 -18.27 -24.38 -20.32
N LYS A 148 -18.55 -23.47 -19.38
CA LYS A 148 -18.90 -23.86 -18.02
C LYS A 148 -20.24 -24.58 -17.97
N LYS A 149 -20.34 -25.58 -17.09
CA LYS A 149 -21.57 -26.36 -16.86
C LYS A 149 -22.69 -25.43 -16.39
N PRO A 150 -23.93 -25.52 -16.91
CA PRO A 150 -24.99 -24.55 -16.62
C PRO A 150 -25.32 -24.37 -15.12
N ASN A 151 -25.11 -25.41 -14.31
CA ASN A 151 -25.35 -25.39 -12.86
C ASN A 151 -24.17 -24.84 -12.01
N TRP A 152 -23.09 -24.41 -12.66
CA TRP A 152 -21.87 -23.99 -11.94
C TRP A 152 -22.12 -22.77 -11.04
N ASP A 153 -23.07 -21.93 -11.42
CA ASP A 153 -23.46 -20.75 -10.67
C ASP A 153 -24.28 -21.12 -9.44
N LEU A 154 -25.23 -22.07 -9.53
CA LEU A 154 -25.99 -22.52 -8.37
C LEU A 154 -25.08 -23.14 -7.31
N LYS A 155 -24.04 -23.89 -7.72
CA LYS A 155 -23.07 -24.43 -6.76
C LYS A 155 -22.34 -23.29 -6.03
N ARG A 156 -21.91 -22.26 -6.75
CA ARG A 156 -21.19 -21.12 -6.17
C ARG A 156 -22.07 -20.30 -5.22
N ASP A 157 -23.29 -20.02 -5.63
CA ASP A 157 -24.27 -19.26 -4.84
C ASP A 157 -24.74 -20.05 -3.61
N LEU A 158 -24.88 -21.37 -3.74
CA LEU A 158 -25.17 -22.27 -2.63
C LEU A 158 -23.98 -22.31 -1.66
N GLU A 159 -22.76 -22.47 -2.17
CA GLU A 159 -21.53 -22.50 -1.37
C GLU A 159 -21.40 -21.24 -0.52
N GLN A 160 -21.66 -20.06 -1.09
CA GLN A 160 -21.62 -18.80 -0.34
C GLN A 160 -22.65 -18.76 0.81
N LYS A 161 -23.85 -19.32 0.60
CA LYS A 161 -24.88 -19.41 1.64
C LYS A 161 -24.54 -20.47 2.69
N MET A 162 -23.97 -21.60 2.27
CA MET A 162 -23.57 -22.67 3.16
C MET A 162 -22.41 -22.26 4.05
N LYS A 163 -21.40 -21.52 3.57
CA LYS A 163 -20.28 -21.02 4.42
C LYS A 163 -20.72 -20.36 5.73
N ILE A 164 -21.79 -19.56 5.70
CA ILE A 164 -22.31 -18.89 6.90
C ILE A 164 -23.02 -19.90 7.82
N LEU A 165 -23.72 -20.87 7.22
CA LEU A 165 -24.43 -21.91 7.94
C LEU A 165 -23.47 -22.94 8.54
N ASP A 166 -22.42 -23.31 7.82
CA ASP A 166 -21.39 -24.29 8.19
C ASP A 166 -20.70 -23.88 9.49
N VAL A 167 -20.32 -22.60 9.62
CA VAL A 167 -19.77 -22.05 10.86
C VAL A 167 -20.75 -22.24 12.03
N ARG A 168 -22.05 -22.05 11.80
CA ARG A 168 -23.07 -22.22 12.84
C ARG A 168 -23.31 -23.68 13.17
N THR A 169 -23.29 -24.56 12.17
CA THR A 169 -23.44 -26.00 12.38
C THR A 169 -22.24 -26.56 13.12
N ASP A 170 -21.01 -26.16 12.79
CA ASP A 170 -19.81 -26.58 13.48
C ASP A 170 -19.81 -26.12 14.94
N ASN A 171 -20.22 -24.88 15.19
CA ASN A 171 -20.42 -24.38 16.56
C ASN A 171 -21.50 -25.15 17.32
N ALA A 172 -22.59 -25.54 16.65
CA ALA A 172 -23.65 -26.34 17.25
C ALA A 172 -23.18 -27.77 17.55
N ILE A 173 -22.44 -28.39 16.63
CA ILE A 173 -21.82 -29.70 16.79
C ILE A 173 -20.86 -29.66 17.98
N ALA A 174 -19.98 -28.66 18.07
CA ALA A 174 -19.05 -28.49 19.18
C ALA A 174 -19.78 -28.38 20.53
N LYS A 175 -20.89 -27.63 20.60
CA LYS A 175 -21.73 -27.53 21.81
C LYS A 175 -22.36 -28.87 22.18
N LEU A 176 -22.90 -29.60 21.20
CA LEU A 176 -23.51 -30.91 21.44
C LEU A 176 -22.48 -31.94 21.90
N VAL A 177 -21.29 -31.95 21.31
CA VAL A 177 -20.18 -32.82 21.72
C VAL A 177 -19.77 -32.50 23.16
N ARG A 178 -19.58 -31.21 23.47
CA ARG A 178 -19.26 -30.77 24.85
C ARG A 178 -20.30 -31.22 25.86
N GLN A 179 -21.58 -31.03 25.56
CA GLN A 179 -22.67 -31.45 26.43
C GLN A 179 -22.71 -32.97 26.60
N ARG A 180 -22.49 -33.74 25.52
CA ARG A 180 -22.43 -35.20 25.58
C ARG A 180 -21.28 -35.68 26.47
N ILE A 181 -20.09 -35.10 26.32
CA ILE A 181 -18.92 -35.44 27.16
C ILE A 181 -19.22 -35.11 28.63
N GLN A 182 -19.71 -33.90 28.92
CA GLN A 182 -20.06 -33.50 30.29
C GLN A 182 -21.13 -34.40 30.91
N ASN A 183 -22.18 -34.74 30.16
CA ASN A 183 -23.21 -35.66 30.64
C ASN A 183 -22.65 -37.07 30.88
N SER A 184 -21.77 -37.57 30.01
CA SER A 184 -21.12 -38.88 30.20
C SER A 184 -20.19 -38.89 31.42
N GLN A 185 -19.43 -37.82 31.66
CA GLN A 185 -18.59 -37.66 32.84
C GLN A 185 -19.44 -37.52 34.11
N ALA A 186 -20.50 -36.71 34.09
CA ALA A 186 -21.41 -36.56 35.22
C ALA A 186 -22.15 -37.87 35.55
N ALA A 187 -22.52 -38.65 34.53
CA ALA A 187 -23.09 -39.98 34.73
C ALA A 187 -22.07 -40.96 35.31
N ALA A 188 -20.82 -40.93 34.84
CA ALA A 188 -19.73 -41.74 35.38
C ALA A 188 -19.39 -41.39 36.84
N THR A 189 -19.33 -40.09 37.19
CA THR A 189 -19.08 -39.66 38.58
C THR A 189 -20.26 -39.94 39.51
N ALA A 190 -21.50 -39.77 39.02
CA ALA A 190 -22.70 -40.15 39.78
C ALA A 190 -22.81 -41.67 39.98
N ALA A 191 -22.38 -42.48 39.02
CA ALA A 191 -22.28 -43.93 39.16
C ALA A 191 -21.13 -44.35 40.09
N GLY A 192 -19.98 -43.67 40.03
CA GLY A 192 -18.82 -43.90 40.91
C GLY A 192 -19.05 -43.53 42.38
N THR A 193 -20.12 -42.78 42.70
CA THR A 193 -20.52 -42.48 44.09
C THR A 193 -21.35 -43.61 44.74
N ARG A 194 -21.76 -44.65 43.99
CA ARG A 194 -22.62 -45.74 44.48
C ARG A 194 -22.00 -47.13 44.50
N GLY A 195 -20.76 -47.31 44.07
CA GLY A 195 -20.10 -48.62 44.10
C GLY A 195 -18.60 -48.46 44.16
N GLY A 196 -18.01 -48.91 45.27
CA GLY A 196 -16.58 -49.14 45.36
C GLY A 196 -16.15 -50.31 44.48
N ASP A 197 -14.86 -50.27 44.13
CA ASP A 197 -14.04 -51.31 43.52
C ASP A 197 -14.49 -51.88 42.17
N GLY A 198 -13.70 -51.58 41.13
CA GLY A 198 -13.84 -52.22 39.82
C GLY A 198 -12.93 -51.60 38.77
N ASP A 199 -11.73 -52.17 38.64
CA ASP A 199 -10.81 -52.06 37.51
C ASP A 199 -11.53 -51.90 36.16
N GLY A 200 -11.11 -50.91 35.39
CA GLY A 200 -11.69 -50.58 34.09
C GLY A 200 -10.83 -49.55 33.38
N GLU A 201 -9.57 -49.88 33.15
CA GLU A 201 -8.58 -49.14 32.36
C GLU A 201 -8.99 -49.04 30.88
N THR A 202 -10.14 -48.46 30.55
CA THR A 202 -10.49 -48.16 29.16
C THR A 202 -11.33 -46.89 29.07
N ALA A 203 -10.86 -45.97 28.23
CA ALA A 203 -11.60 -44.82 27.67
C ALA A 203 -11.57 -43.50 28.46
N GLY A 204 -10.47 -42.77 28.35
CA GLY A 204 -10.45 -41.35 28.66
C GLY A 204 -9.05 -40.76 28.52
N ILE A 205 -8.61 -40.46 27.30
CA ILE A 205 -7.55 -39.46 27.16
C ILE A 205 -8.23 -38.14 27.55
N ASP A 206 -7.98 -37.69 28.78
CA ASP A 206 -8.58 -36.49 29.32
C ASP A 206 -8.27 -35.30 28.42
N GLY A 207 -9.32 -34.67 27.88
CA GLY A 207 -9.17 -33.50 27.00
C GLY A 207 -8.38 -32.37 27.67
N GLU A 208 -8.33 -32.34 29.00
CA GLU A 208 -7.53 -31.41 29.79
C GLU A 208 -6.02 -31.70 29.68
N MET A 209 -5.61 -32.98 29.68
CA MET A 209 -4.22 -33.39 29.42
C MET A 209 -3.79 -33.04 28.00
N LEU A 210 -4.69 -33.17 27.01
CA LEU A 210 -4.38 -32.83 25.62
C LEU A 210 -4.24 -31.31 25.42
N VAL A 211 -5.11 -30.52 26.07
CA VAL A 211 -5.03 -29.04 26.03
C VAL A 211 -3.79 -28.53 26.77
N GLN A 212 -3.44 -29.13 27.92
CA GLN A 212 -2.19 -28.84 28.61
C GLN A 212 -0.98 -29.19 27.75
N GLY A 213 -1.01 -30.35 27.05
CA GLY A 213 0.02 -30.77 26.11
C GLY A 213 0.20 -29.83 24.90
N ILE A 214 -0.89 -29.25 24.39
CA ILE A 214 -0.84 -28.24 23.32
C ILE A 214 -0.22 -26.95 23.83
N HIS A 215 -0.59 -26.48 25.03
CA HIS A 215 -0.02 -25.26 25.61
C HIS A 215 1.47 -25.39 25.95
N THR A 216 1.93 -26.56 26.41
CA THR A 216 3.37 -26.81 26.60
C THR A 216 4.13 -26.81 25.29
N ARG A 217 3.58 -27.44 24.24
CA ARG A 217 4.20 -27.46 22.92
C ARG A 217 4.30 -26.07 22.28
N GLU A 218 3.24 -25.27 22.37
CA GLU A 218 3.22 -23.90 21.83
C GLU A 218 4.26 -22.99 22.52
N ARG A 219 4.49 -23.22 23.82
CA ARG A 219 5.55 -22.52 24.57
C ARG A 219 6.96 -22.95 24.16
N GLU A 220 7.18 -24.25 23.94
CA GLU A 220 8.47 -24.79 23.49
C GLU A 220 8.82 -24.36 22.06
N GLU A 221 7.83 -24.23 21.18
CA GLU A 221 8.01 -23.72 19.80
C GLU A 221 8.37 -22.23 19.82
N ALA A 222 7.73 -21.41 20.66
CA ALA A 222 8.08 -19.99 20.81
C ALA A 222 9.47 -19.77 21.43
N GLU A 223 9.92 -20.67 22.31
CA GLU A 223 11.28 -20.62 22.88
C GLU A 223 12.35 -21.05 21.87
N GLN A 224 12.04 -21.99 20.97
CA GLN A 224 12.90 -22.38 19.84
C GLN A 224 13.03 -21.27 18.81
N GLU A 225 11.91 -20.66 18.40
CA GLU A 225 11.89 -19.55 17.43
C GLU A 225 12.72 -18.34 17.95
N LYS A 226 12.69 -18.10 19.27
CA LYS A 226 13.52 -17.07 19.93
C LYS A 226 15.00 -17.46 20.06
N GLY A 227 15.32 -18.74 20.09
CA GLY A 227 16.69 -19.26 20.09
C GLY A 227 17.34 -19.25 18.70
N GLU A 228 16.54 -19.44 17.65
CA GLU A 228 16.96 -19.41 16.25
C GLU A 228 17.25 -17.98 15.75
N ASP A 229 16.59 -16.96 16.29
CA ASP A 229 16.81 -15.54 15.94
C ASP A 229 18.11 -14.95 16.57
N TRP A 230 18.75 -15.68 17.49
CA TRP A 230 19.98 -15.26 18.18
C TRP A 230 21.25 -16.04 17.79
N SER A 231 21.16 -16.94 16.80
CA SER A 231 22.29 -17.73 16.29
C SER A 231 22.60 -17.42 14.83
#